data_AF-A0A938QJX2-F1
#
_entry.id   AF-A0A938QJX2-F1
#
_cell.length_a   1.000
_cell.length_b   1.000
_cell.length_c   1.000
_cell.angle_alpha   90.00
_cell.angle_beta   90.00
_cell.angle_gamma   90.00
#
_symmetry.space_group_name_H-M   'P 1'
#
loop_
_entity.id
_entity.type
_entity.pdbx_description
1 polymer ?
#
loop_
_entity_poly.entity_id
_entity_poly.type
_entity_poly.pdbx_seq_one_letter_code
_entity_poly.pdbx_strand_id
1 'polypeptide(L)'
;MSRWSLLVLLLACVWSSGCSYTLKMHARDGEQLHGRYRHGREGRGLIRVARPDGEVLFGTFFKVDRTTFVDGYEKAFGRGSIEWDGPDLSAAGNVFSSLLGHSYATGESASGQQFNAPPGKAATVVSGPLFFWTAFLESDRRTSMRCYLIGSAYTGNGFGRCVNQQGMEYSVEF
;
A
#
# COMPACT_ATOMS: atom_id res chain seq x y z
N MET A 1 14.14 38.93 -18.32
CA MET A 1 13.14 37.84 -18.31
C MET A 1 11.76 38.46 -18.42
N SER A 2 10.95 38.09 -19.41
CA SER A 2 9.62 38.69 -19.58
C SER A 2 8.67 38.16 -18.50
N ARG A 3 7.71 38.99 -18.05
CA ARG A 3 6.68 38.61 -17.07
C ARG A 3 5.88 37.36 -17.47
N TRP A 4 5.83 37.04 -18.77
CA TRP A 4 5.14 35.86 -19.29
C TRP A 4 5.95 34.56 -19.09
N SER A 5 7.28 34.63 -19.13
CA SER A 5 8.13 33.46 -18.89
C SER A 5 8.05 32.96 -17.45
N LEU A 6 7.88 33.87 -16.47
CA LEU A 6 7.66 33.51 -15.07
C LEU A 6 6.29 32.86 -14.83
N LEU A 7 5.26 33.30 -15.55
CA LEU A 7 3.91 32.73 -15.44
C LEU A 7 3.84 31.31 -16.01
N VAL A 8 4.52 31.06 -17.14
CA VAL A 8 4.61 29.72 -17.75
C VAL A 8 5.42 28.77 -16.85
N LEU A 9 6.49 29.24 -16.22
CA LEU A 9 7.26 28.46 -15.24
C LEU A 9 6.45 28.13 -13.98
N LEU A 10 5.68 29.09 -13.46
CA LEU A 10 4.79 28.87 -12.31
C LEU A 10 3.65 27.89 -12.64
N LEU A 11 3.01 28.01 -13.82
CA LEU A 11 1.99 27.05 -14.26
C LEU A 11 2.57 25.64 -14.49
N ALA A 12 3.76 25.54 -15.09
CA ALA A 12 4.43 24.26 -15.29
C ALA A 12 4.80 23.58 -13.95
N CYS A 13 5.22 24.35 -12.94
CA CYS A 13 5.48 23.82 -11.61
C CYS A 13 4.21 23.28 -10.93
N VAL A 14 3.07 23.94 -11.10
CA VAL A 14 1.78 23.48 -10.52
C VAL A 14 1.29 22.19 -11.18
N TRP A 15 1.61 21.93 -12.46
CA TRP A 15 1.25 20.67 -13.12
C TRP A 15 2.22 19.52 -12.78
N SER A 16 3.42 19.85 -12.29
CA SER A 16 4.42 18.87 -11.87
C SER A 16 4.28 18.40 -10.42
N SER A 17 3.25 18.85 -9.69
CA SER A 17 2.86 18.23 -8.42
C SER A 17 2.27 16.85 -8.70
N GLY A 18 3.16 15.86 -8.87
CA GLY A 18 2.76 14.47 -9.06
C GLY A 18 1.78 14.03 -7.97
N CYS A 19 0.79 13.20 -8.35
CA CYS A 19 -0.27 12.73 -7.47
C CYS A 19 0.32 12.17 -6.17
N SER A 20 0.13 12.90 -5.08
CA SER A 20 0.44 12.46 -3.73
C SER A 20 -0.84 11.96 -3.10
N TYR A 21 -0.82 10.72 -2.65
CA TYR A 21 -1.93 10.05 -2.01
C TYR A 21 -1.71 10.02 -0.50
N THR A 22 -2.79 10.03 0.27
CA THR A 22 -2.74 9.94 1.72
C THR A 22 -2.71 8.49 2.15
N LEU A 23 -1.98 8.18 3.22
CA LEU A 23 -2.11 6.92 3.94
C LEU A 23 -2.31 7.19 5.43
N LYS A 24 -3.06 6.33 6.10
CA LYS A 24 -3.26 6.36 7.55
C LYS A 24 -2.68 5.10 8.16
N MET A 25 -2.09 5.25 9.34
CA MET A 25 -1.54 4.14 10.10
C MET A 25 -2.13 4.13 11.50
N HIS A 26 -2.54 2.96 11.97
CA HIS A 26 -3.17 2.77 13.26
C HIS A 26 -2.44 1.67 14.02
N ALA A 27 -1.91 1.99 15.20
CA ALA A 27 -1.36 1.03 16.14
C ALA A 27 -2.47 0.42 17.01
N ARG A 28 -2.16 -0.70 17.68
CA ARG A 28 -3.11 -1.38 18.58
C ARG A 28 -3.39 -0.60 19.87
N ASP A 29 -2.46 0.24 20.29
CA ASP A 29 -2.59 1.09 21.48
C ASP A 29 -3.36 2.39 21.21
N GLY A 30 -3.80 2.59 19.96
CA GLY A 30 -4.54 3.77 19.52
C GLY A 30 -3.65 4.88 18.93
N GLU A 31 -2.32 4.73 18.88
CA GLU A 31 -1.47 5.69 18.16
C GLU A 31 -1.89 5.76 16.67
N GLN A 32 -1.96 6.99 16.14
CA GLN A 32 -2.26 7.24 14.74
C GLN A 32 -1.13 8.01 14.08
N LEU A 33 -0.65 7.50 12.95
CA LEU A 33 0.32 8.20 12.12
C LEU A 33 -0.31 8.57 10.79
N HIS A 34 0.11 9.72 10.26
CA HIS A 34 -0.34 10.20 8.96
C HIS A 34 0.83 10.16 7.98
N GLY A 35 0.59 9.56 6.83
CA GLY A 35 1.57 9.50 5.77
C GLY A 35 1.03 9.98 4.44
N ARG A 36 1.98 10.11 3.51
CA ARG A 36 1.72 10.33 2.11
C ARG A 36 2.64 9.46 1.29
N TYR A 37 2.15 8.99 0.16
CA TYR A 37 2.95 8.27 -0.80
C TYR A 37 2.75 8.84 -2.20
N ARG A 38 3.73 8.61 -3.07
CA ARG A 38 3.63 8.90 -4.49
C ARG A 38 4.24 7.76 -5.28
N HIS A 39 3.55 7.34 -6.32
CA HIS A 39 4.11 6.40 -7.28
C HIS A 39 5.21 7.09 -8.10
N GLY A 40 6.31 6.37 -8.28
CA GLY A 40 7.35 6.66 -9.26
C GLY A 40 7.19 5.77 -10.49
N ARG A 41 8.31 5.55 -11.19
CA ARG A 41 8.36 4.65 -12.34
C ARG A 41 8.62 3.21 -11.89
N GLU A 42 8.29 2.25 -12.75
CA GLU A 42 8.70 0.84 -12.62
C GLU A 42 8.25 0.18 -11.30
N GLY A 43 7.04 0.51 -10.82
CA GLY A 43 6.50 -0.09 -9.60
C GLY A 43 7.20 0.36 -8.31
N ARG A 44 8.00 1.43 -8.37
CA ARG A 44 8.63 2.05 -7.21
C ARG A 44 7.88 3.31 -6.79
N GLY A 45 8.17 3.84 -5.61
CA GLY A 45 7.69 5.13 -5.20
C GLY A 45 8.30 5.60 -3.88
N LEU A 46 7.85 6.76 -3.43
CA LEU A 46 8.28 7.33 -2.15
C LEU A 46 7.13 7.32 -1.17
N ILE A 47 7.45 7.05 0.08
CA ILE A 47 6.54 7.12 1.22
C ILE A 47 7.16 8.01 2.29
N ARG A 48 6.31 8.81 2.92
CA ARG A 48 6.63 9.67 4.06
C ARG A 48 5.58 9.46 5.13
N VAL A 49 6.00 9.29 6.38
CA VAL A 49 5.11 9.18 7.55
C VAL A 49 5.55 10.20 8.59
N ALA A 50 4.62 11.02 9.05
CA ALA A 50 4.87 11.99 10.13
C ALA A 50 4.39 11.40 11.46
N ARG A 51 5.21 11.56 12.50
CA ARG A 51 4.90 11.16 13.87
C ARG A 51 4.45 12.37 14.71
N PRO A 52 3.73 12.14 15.82
CA PRO A 52 3.22 13.22 16.68
C PRO A 52 4.31 14.11 17.30
N ASP A 53 5.52 13.58 17.49
CA ASP A 53 6.69 14.29 18.04
C ASP A 53 7.44 15.17 17.02
N GLY A 54 6.90 15.29 15.80
CA GLY A 54 7.51 16.02 14.69
C GLY A 54 8.58 15.23 13.93
N GLU A 55 8.90 14.00 14.34
CA GLU A 55 9.77 13.11 13.58
C GLU A 55 9.10 12.73 12.25
N VAL A 56 9.91 12.59 11.21
CA VAL A 56 9.44 12.16 9.90
C VAL A 56 10.26 10.98 9.40
N LEU A 57 9.55 9.91 9.11
CA LEU A 57 10.05 8.71 8.49
C LEU A 57 9.90 8.84 6.96
N PHE A 58 10.98 8.59 6.23
CA PHE A 58 11.01 8.61 4.77
C PHE A 58 11.54 7.31 4.22
N GLY A 59 10.98 6.85 3.11
CA GLY A 59 11.37 5.58 2.51
C GLY A 59 11.00 5.47 1.05
N THR A 60 11.61 4.48 0.40
CA THR A 60 11.16 4.00 -0.90
C THR A 60 10.31 2.75 -0.72
N PHE A 61 9.27 2.62 -1.52
CA PHE A 61 8.59 1.34 -1.69
C PHE A 61 8.84 0.80 -3.10
N PHE A 62 8.85 -0.53 -3.23
CA PHE A 62 9.04 -1.20 -4.51
C PHE A 62 8.12 -2.42 -4.61
N LYS A 63 7.65 -2.65 -5.83
CA LYS A 63 6.79 -3.79 -6.14
C LYS A 63 7.60 -5.08 -6.01
N VAL A 64 7.00 -6.09 -5.38
CA VAL A 64 7.54 -7.44 -5.26
C VAL A 64 6.54 -8.45 -5.82
N ASP A 65 7.00 -9.66 -6.08
CA ASP A 65 6.11 -10.77 -6.37
C ASP A 65 5.37 -11.25 -5.10
N ARG A 66 4.29 -12.01 -5.31
CA ARG A 66 3.43 -12.50 -4.24
C ARG A 66 4.18 -13.40 -3.24
N THR A 67 5.05 -14.29 -3.72
CA THR A 67 5.77 -15.24 -2.86
C THR A 67 6.73 -14.51 -1.94
N THR A 68 7.55 -13.62 -2.48
CA THR A 68 8.46 -12.76 -1.71
C THR A 68 7.69 -11.91 -0.68
N PHE A 69 6.53 -11.39 -1.07
CA PHE A 69 5.68 -10.63 -0.17
C PHE A 69 5.18 -11.48 1.00
N VAL A 70 4.57 -12.62 0.72
CA VAL A 70 3.97 -13.51 1.74
C VAL A 70 5.05 -14.00 2.71
N ASP A 71 6.17 -14.49 2.20
CA ASP A 71 7.28 -14.97 3.04
C ASP A 71 7.79 -13.88 3.98
N GLY A 72 7.97 -12.66 3.45
CA GLY A 72 8.39 -11.51 4.25
C GLY A 72 7.34 -11.07 5.26
N TYR A 73 6.07 -11.08 4.88
CA TYR A 73 4.94 -10.68 5.72
C TYR A 73 4.77 -11.64 6.90
N GLU A 74 4.76 -12.95 6.64
CA GLU A 74 4.65 -13.97 7.69
C GLU A 74 5.86 -13.95 8.63
N LYS A 75 7.06 -13.70 8.09
CA LYS A 75 8.27 -13.54 8.91
C LYS A 75 8.19 -12.31 9.82
N ALA A 76 7.53 -11.24 9.38
CA ALA A 76 7.39 -10.01 10.15
C ALA A 76 6.26 -10.06 11.17
N PHE A 77 5.12 -10.67 10.84
CA PHE A 77 3.87 -10.55 11.60
C PHE A 77 3.28 -11.88 12.09
N GLY A 78 3.94 -13.01 11.80
CA GLY A 78 3.45 -14.35 12.09
C GLY A 78 2.58 -14.93 10.98
N ARG A 79 2.47 -16.26 10.95
CA ARG A 79 1.62 -16.99 9.99
C ARG A 79 0.14 -16.70 10.22
N GLY A 80 -0.64 -16.68 9.13
CA GLY A 80 -2.10 -16.45 9.18
C GLY A 80 -2.50 -15.02 9.51
N SER A 81 -1.55 -14.08 9.49
CA SER A 81 -1.78 -12.67 9.77
C SER A 81 -2.32 -11.87 8.57
N ILE A 82 -2.57 -12.58 7.47
CA ILE A 82 -3.21 -12.14 6.24
C ILE A 82 -3.97 -13.33 5.64
N GLU A 83 -5.20 -13.10 5.20
CA GLU A 83 -6.00 -14.10 4.51
C GLU A 83 -6.07 -13.78 3.01
N TRP A 84 -6.07 -14.83 2.20
CA TRP A 84 -6.06 -14.73 0.75
C TRP A 84 -7.16 -15.59 0.16
N ASP A 85 -8.07 -14.94 -0.57
CA ASP A 85 -8.98 -15.64 -1.45
C ASP A 85 -8.39 -15.57 -2.86
N GLY A 86 -7.78 -16.68 -3.27
CA GLY A 86 -7.23 -16.83 -4.60
C GLY A 86 -8.31 -16.81 -5.68
N PRO A 87 -7.91 -16.69 -6.96
CA PRO A 87 -8.86 -16.74 -8.06
C PRO A 87 -9.63 -18.06 -8.01
N ASP A 88 -10.96 -18.01 -8.02
CA ASP A 88 -11.79 -19.22 -8.03
C ASP A 88 -11.59 -19.98 -9.34
N LEU A 89 -10.74 -21.02 -9.30
CA LEU A 89 -10.46 -21.89 -10.43
C LEU A 89 -11.61 -22.88 -10.69
N SER A 90 -12.64 -22.96 -9.83
CA SER A 90 -13.80 -23.84 -10.05
C SER A 90 -14.72 -23.31 -11.16
N ALA A 91 -14.69 -22.00 -11.44
CA ALA A 91 -15.34 -21.39 -12.60
C ALA A 91 -14.58 -21.63 -13.92
N ALA A 92 -13.34 -22.12 -13.88
CA ALA A 92 -12.52 -22.43 -15.05
C ALA A 92 -12.88 -23.77 -15.73
N GLY A 93 -14.04 -24.35 -15.39
CA GLY A 93 -14.57 -25.59 -15.99
C GLY A 93 -15.01 -25.46 -17.46
N ASN A 94 -15.03 -24.27 -18.05
CA ASN A 94 -15.38 -24.05 -19.46
C ASN A 94 -14.22 -23.45 -20.26
N VAL A 95 -13.20 -24.27 -20.50
CA VAL A 95 -12.03 -23.95 -21.34
C VAL A 95 -12.40 -23.70 -22.82
N PHE A 96 -13.65 -23.95 -23.22
CA PHE A 96 -14.12 -23.74 -24.59
C PHE A 96 -14.91 -22.43 -24.85
N SER A 97 -15.19 -21.61 -23.84
CA SER A 97 -15.91 -20.33 -24.04
C SER A 97 -15.02 -19.13 -24.37
N SER A 98 -13.69 -19.30 -24.42
CA SER A 98 -12.70 -18.22 -24.58
C SER A 98 -12.61 -17.61 -26.00
N LEU A 99 -13.57 -17.88 -26.88
CA LEU A 99 -13.59 -17.34 -28.25
C LEU A 99 -14.34 -16.01 -28.39
N LEU A 100 -14.89 -15.46 -27.29
CA LEU A 100 -15.54 -14.15 -27.27
C LEU A 100 -14.99 -13.27 -26.13
N GLY A 101 -13.90 -12.56 -26.42
CA GLY A 101 -13.73 -11.13 -26.16
C GLY A 101 -13.99 -10.53 -24.76
N HIS A 102 -14.04 -11.29 -23.67
CA HIS A 102 -14.17 -10.74 -22.32
C HIS A 102 -12.98 -11.13 -21.44
N SER A 103 -12.20 -10.14 -21.04
CA SER A 103 -11.12 -10.27 -20.07
C SER A 103 -11.71 -10.62 -18.70
N TYR A 104 -11.85 -11.91 -18.43
CA TYR A 104 -12.08 -12.41 -17.07
C TYR A 104 -10.80 -12.17 -16.27
N ALA A 105 -10.67 -10.97 -15.69
CA ALA A 105 -9.76 -10.77 -14.59
C ALA A 105 -10.28 -11.63 -13.44
N THR A 106 -9.72 -12.82 -13.29
CA THR A 106 -9.99 -13.69 -12.15
C THR A 106 -9.80 -12.88 -10.87
N GLY A 107 -10.89 -12.63 -10.14
CA GLY A 107 -10.87 -11.75 -8.98
C GLY A 107 -10.03 -12.36 -7.87
N GLU A 108 -8.86 -11.80 -7.61
CA GLU A 108 -8.11 -12.05 -6.39
C GLU A 108 -8.65 -11.13 -5.30
N SER A 109 -8.74 -11.61 -4.06
CA SER A 109 -8.94 -10.75 -2.90
C SER A 109 -7.99 -11.07 -1.77
N ALA A 110 -7.59 -10.02 -1.07
CA ALA A 110 -6.79 -10.10 0.13
C ALA A 110 -7.56 -9.45 1.28
N SER A 111 -7.53 -10.09 2.45
CA SER A 111 -8.07 -9.52 3.67
C SER A 111 -6.97 -9.41 4.72
N GLY A 112 -6.96 -8.29 5.45
CA GLY A 112 -5.99 -8.03 6.50
C GLY A 112 -6.62 -7.36 7.70
N GLN A 113 -6.05 -7.61 8.87
CA GLN A 113 -6.55 -7.04 10.12
C GLN A 113 -6.41 -5.52 10.15
N GLN A 114 -7.46 -4.86 10.60
CA GLN A 114 -7.55 -3.42 10.74
C GLN A 114 -7.66 -3.05 12.23
N PHE A 115 -6.69 -2.30 12.77
CA PHE A 115 -6.60 -2.04 14.22
C PHE A 115 -7.55 -0.94 14.71
N ASN A 116 -8.14 -0.15 13.82
CA ASN A 116 -9.16 0.87 14.10
C ASN A 116 -10.59 0.43 13.67
N ALA A 117 -10.78 -0.86 13.39
CA ALA A 117 -12.05 -1.39 12.89
C ALA A 117 -13.23 -1.14 13.83
N PRO A 118 -14.40 -0.71 13.32
CA PRO A 118 -15.64 -0.76 14.08
C PRO A 118 -15.94 -2.20 14.56
N PRO A 119 -16.61 -2.38 15.71
CA PRO A 119 -17.02 -3.69 16.19
C PRO A 119 -17.75 -4.47 15.08
N GLY A 120 -17.27 -5.66 14.75
CA GLY A 120 -17.85 -6.52 13.70
C GLY A 120 -17.24 -6.37 12.30
N LYS A 121 -16.25 -5.50 12.07
CA LYS A 121 -15.52 -5.38 10.78
C LYS A 121 -14.01 -5.40 10.98
N ALA A 122 -13.48 -6.48 11.53
CA ALA A 122 -12.06 -6.57 11.90
C ALA A 122 -11.06 -6.61 10.72
N ALA A 123 -11.55 -6.75 9.48
CA ALA A 123 -10.70 -6.93 8.30
C ALA A 123 -11.05 -5.94 7.17
N THR A 124 -10.01 -5.36 6.57
CA THR A 124 -10.11 -4.66 5.27
C THR A 124 -9.96 -5.69 4.16
N VAL A 125 -10.89 -5.70 3.21
CA VAL A 125 -10.83 -6.56 2.01
C VAL A 125 -10.57 -5.70 0.79
N VAL A 126 -9.59 -6.11 -0.02
CA VAL A 126 -9.28 -5.48 -1.31
C VAL A 126 -9.35 -6.54 -2.40
N SER A 127 -10.03 -6.22 -3.51
CA SER A 127 -10.29 -7.14 -4.62
C SER A 127 -9.79 -6.58 -5.97
N GLY A 128 -9.45 -7.48 -6.90
CA GLY A 128 -8.98 -7.16 -8.25
C GLY A 128 -7.54 -7.65 -8.49
N PRO A 129 -6.87 -7.25 -9.59
CA PRO A 129 -5.45 -7.45 -9.76
C PRO A 129 -4.71 -6.76 -8.61
N LEU A 130 -4.12 -7.58 -7.75
CA LEU A 130 -3.40 -7.12 -6.57
C LEU A 130 -1.96 -6.79 -6.92
N PHE A 131 -1.46 -5.73 -6.28
CA PHE A 131 -0.06 -5.36 -6.30
C PHE A 131 0.50 -5.42 -4.89
N PHE A 132 1.72 -5.92 -4.79
CA PHE A 132 2.42 -6.15 -3.54
C PHE A 132 3.62 -5.22 -3.48
N TRP A 133 3.75 -4.45 -2.41
CA TRP A 133 4.89 -3.58 -2.20
C TRP A 133 5.51 -3.83 -0.85
N THR A 134 6.83 -3.72 -0.78
CA THR A 134 7.54 -3.57 0.48
C THR A 134 8.16 -2.19 0.55
N ALA A 135 8.22 -1.64 1.76
CA ALA A 135 8.86 -0.36 2.01
C ALA A 135 9.74 -0.45 3.25
N PHE A 136 10.82 0.32 3.24
CA PHE A 136 11.64 0.55 4.40
C PHE A 136 11.76 2.06 4.62
N LEU A 137 11.32 2.49 5.80
CA LEU A 137 11.22 3.86 6.22
C LEU A 137 12.26 4.11 7.31
N GLU A 138 12.97 5.23 7.22
CA GLU A 138 13.95 5.65 8.22
C GLU A 138 13.82 7.14 8.53
N SER A 139 14.24 7.52 9.73
CA SER A 139 14.41 8.91 10.15
C SER A 139 15.88 9.23 10.42
N ASP A 140 16.17 10.52 10.53
CA ASP A 140 17.46 11.04 11.00
C ASP A 140 17.75 10.67 12.47
N ARG A 141 16.72 10.36 13.26
CA ARG A 141 16.84 9.91 14.66
C ARG A 141 17.02 8.39 14.81
N ARG A 142 17.37 7.69 13.72
CA ARG A 142 17.56 6.22 13.67
C ARG A 142 16.31 5.39 13.97
N THR A 143 15.12 6.00 13.95
CA THR A 143 13.88 5.24 13.96
C THR A 143 13.71 4.63 12.58
N SER A 144 13.37 3.34 12.52
CA SER A 144 13.02 2.71 11.25
C SER A 144 11.78 1.84 11.34
N MET A 145 11.18 1.60 10.18
CA MET A 145 9.94 0.86 10.04
C MET A 145 9.94 0.10 8.72
N ARG A 146 9.54 -1.18 8.77
CA ARG A 146 9.34 -2.01 7.58
C ARG A 146 7.85 -2.15 7.31
N CYS A 147 7.44 -1.93 6.08
CA CYS A 147 6.06 -2.00 5.66
C CYS A 147 5.85 -3.02 4.55
N TYR A 148 4.68 -3.64 4.58
CA TYR A 148 4.16 -4.55 3.58
C TYR A 148 2.77 -4.08 3.19
N LEU A 149 2.60 -3.68 1.93
CA LEU A 149 1.43 -3.00 1.42
C LEU A 149 0.83 -3.78 0.25
N ILE A 150 -0.51 -3.85 0.21
CA ILE A 150 -1.30 -4.48 -0.84
C ILE A 150 -2.29 -3.46 -1.36
N GLY A 151 -2.42 -3.34 -2.68
CA GLY A 151 -3.41 -2.46 -3.28
C GLY A 151 -3.99 -3.06 -4.54
N SER A 152 -5.17 -2.57 -4.92
CA SER A 152 -5.86 -2.99 -6.13
C SER A 152 -5.68 -1.98 -7.24
N ALA A 153 -5.37 -2.49 -8.43
CA ALA A 153 -5.34 -1.70 -9.66
C ALA A 153 -6.69 -1.05 -10.00
N TYR A 154 -7.79 -1.62 -9.53
CA TYR A 154 -9.15 -1.18 -9.88
C TYR A 154 -9.70 -0.11 -8.95
N THR A 155 -9.49 -0.26 -7.65
CA THR A 155 -10.10 0.64 -6.66
C THR A 155 -9.18 1.80 -6.29
N GLY A 156 -7.87 1.66 -6.52
CA GLY A 156 -6.87 2.57 -5.97
C GLY A 156 -6.72 2.48 -4.45
N ASN A 157 -7.52 1.61 -3.79
CA ASN A 157 -7.46 1.36 -2.37
C ASN A 157 -6.48 0.23 -2.06
N GLY A 158 -5.94 0.27 -0.86
CA GLY A 158 -5.03 -0.71 -0.33
C GLY A 158 -5.02 -0.77 1.19
N PHE A 159 -4.45 -1.84 1.70
CA PHE A 159 -4.14 -1.99 3.11
C PHE A 159 -2.72 -2.52 3.27
N GLY A 160 -2.21 -2.48 4.49
CA GLY A 160 -0.93 -3.10 4.78
C GLY A 160 -0.64 -3.14 6.26
N ARG A 161 0.57 -3.59 6.57
CA ARG A 161 1.08 -3.53 7.93
C ARG A 161 2.51 -3.05 7.93
N CYS A 162 2.84 -2.31 8.98
CA CYS A 162 4.19 -1.89 9.25
C CYS A 162 4.61 -2.31 10.65
N VAL A 163 5.91 -2.56 10.83
CA VAL A 163 6.51 -2.84 12.14
C VAL A 163 7.75 -1.97 12.32
N ASN A 164 7.87 -1.32 13.47
CA ASN A 164 9.07 -0.58 13.83
C ASN A 164 10.13 -1.48 14.49
N GLN A 165 11.32 -0.93 14.76
CA GLN A 165 12.41 -1.68 15.40
C GLN A 165 12.05 -2.20 16.80
N GLN A 166 11.11 -1.55 17.49
CA GLN A 166 10.62 -1.93 18.81
C GLN A 166 9.53 -3.01 18.76
N GLY A 167 9.14 -3.48 17.57
CA GLY A 167 8.10 -4.49 17.39
C GLY A 167 6.67 -3.94 17.45
N MET A 168 6.50 -2.62 17.50
CA MET A 168 5.18 -2.01 17.43
C MET A 168 4.64 -2.10 16.01
N GLU A 169 3.43 -2.64 15.90
CA GLU A 169 2.76 -2.88 14.64
C GLU A 169 1.71 -1.82 14.34
N TYR A 170 1.60 -1.47 13.07
CA TYR A 170 0.61 -0.54 12.55
C TYR A 170 -0.14 -1.21 11.41
N SER A 171 -1.47 -1.16 11.44
CA SER A 171 -2.30 -1.38 10.26
C SER A 171 -2.28 -0.11 9.39
N VAL A 172 -2.25 -0.27 8.07
CA VAL A 172 -2.15 0.81 7.10
C VAL A 172 -3.35 0.78 6.16
N GLU A 173 -3.90 1.95 5.84
CA GLU A 173 -4.98 2.15 4.88
C GLU A 173 -4.58 3.25 3.89
N PHE A 174 -4.79 3.02 2.59
CA PHE A 174 -4.41 3.97 1.53
C PHE A 174 -5.20 3.81 0.23
#